data_AF-A0AA42BME4-F1
#
_entry.id   AF-A0AA42BME4-F1
#
_cell.length_a   1.000
_cell.length_b   1.000
_cell.length_c   1.000
_cell.angle_alpha   90.00
_cell.angle_beta   90.00
_cell.angle_gamma   90.00
#
_symmetry.space_group_name_H-M   'P 1'
#
loop_
_entity.id
_entity.type
_entity.pdbx_description
1 polymer ?
#
loop_
_entity_poly.entity_id
_entity_poly.type
_entity_poly.pdbx_seq_one_letter_code
_entity_poly.pdbx_strand_id
1 'polypeptide(L)' 'MNGVDFHQYWLHTLAAGITCELEDYSICAVAAKQNKFVLPEQNPNSVLSHLRYAYHFDATAYAAYLRKYAEQR' A
#
# COMPACT_ATOMS: atom_id res chain seq x y z
N MET A 1 -0.74 18.17 -10.72
CA MET A 1 -1.44 17.87 -11.98
C MET A 1 -2.59 18.84 -12.20
N ASN A 2 -2.35 20.16 -12.34
CA ASN A 2 -3.38 21.16 -12.72
C ASN A 2 -4.79 21.01 -12.08
N GLY A 3 -4.90 20.52 -10.83
CA GLY A 3 -6.18 20.23 -10.15
C GLY A 3 -6.94 18.98 -10.60
N VAL A 4 -6.41 18.21 -11.56
CA VAL A 4 -7.01 16.99 -12.08
C VAL A 4 -6.36 15.78 -11.39
N ASP A 5 -7.18 14.83 -10.95
CA ASP A 5 -6.71 13.61 -10.30
C ASP A 5 -5.96 12.69 -11.26
N PHE A 6 -4.97 11.97 -10.74
CA PHE A 6 -4.11 11.07 -11.54
C PHE A 6 -4.88 10.08 -12.41
N HIS A 7 -5.94 9.46 -11.88
CA HIS A 7 -6.71 8.46 -12.62
C HIS A 7 -7.36 9.01 -13.89
N GLN A 8 -7.64 10.32 -13.97
CA GLN A 8 -8.18 10.96 -15.17
C GLN A 8 -7.13 11.01 -16.29
N TYR A 9 -5.86 11.26 -15.95
CA TYR A 9 -4.77 11.17 -16.92
C TYR A 9 -4.57 9.74 -17.39
N TRP A 10 -4.62 8.77 -16.47
CA TRP A 10 -4.55 7.36 -16.83
C TRP A 10 -5.68 6.96 -17.80
N LEU A 11 -6.93 7.34 -17.53
CA LEU A 11 -8.06 7.10 -18.43
C LEU A 11 -7.85 7.71 -19.82
N HIS A 12 -7.32 8.94 -19.88
CA HIS A 12 -6.98 9.57 -21.15
C HIS A 12 -5.91 8.77 -21.92
N THR A 13 -4.86 8.32 -21.25
CA THR A 13 -3.82 7.49 -21.88
C THR A 13 -4.32 6.12 -22.32
N LEU A 14 -5.25 5.53 -21.58
CA LEU A 14 -5.89 4.26 -21.92
C LEU A 14 -6.71 4.40 -23.22
N ALA A 15 -7.47 5.50 -23.35
CA ALA A 15 -8.18 5.81 -24.59
C ALA A 15 -7.24 6.06 -25.78
N ALA A 16 -6.01 6.52 -25.52
CA ALA A 16 -4.96 6.67 -26.52
C ALA A 16 -4.20 5.37 -26.86
N GLY A 17 -4.60 4.23 -26.27
CA GLY A 17 -4.04 2.91 -26.56
C GLY A 17 -2.89 2.46 -25.66
N ILE A 18 -2.57 3.19 -24.59
CA ILE A 18 -1.64 2.71 -23.56
C ILE A 18 -2.31 1.58 -22.77
N THR A 19 -1.63 0.45 -22.59
CA THR A 19 -2.19 -0.76 -21.97
C THR A 19 -1.77 -1.00 -20.52
N CYS A 20 -1.05 -0.07 -19.89
CA CYS A 20 -0.65 -0.19 -18.49
C CYS A 20 -1.87 -0.16 -17.57
N GLU A 21 -1.91 -1.08 -16.61
CA GLU A 21 -2.98 -1.14 -15.62
C GLU A 21 -2.81 0.01 -14.61
N LEU A 22 -3.91 0.49 -14.02
CA LEU A 22 -3.85 1.56 -13.02
C LEU A 22 -2.94 1.19 -11.84
N GLU A 23 -2.94 -0.08 -11.47
CA GLU A 23 -2.14 -0.62 -10.36
C GLU A 23 -0.64 -0.70 -10.65
N ASP A 24 -0.22 -0.64 -11.91
CA ASP A 24 1.21 -0.56 -12.26
C ASP A 24 1.85 0.75 -11.76
N TYR A 25 1.03 1.76 -11.44
CA TYR A 25 1.45 3.04 -10.88
C TYR A 25 1.38 3.09 -9.34
N SER A 26 1.06 1.97 -8.68
CA SER A 26 1.03 1.84 -7.22
C SER A 26 2.12 0.91 -6.72
N ILE A 27 3.09 1.46 -5.99
CA ILE A 27 4.18 0.65 -5.41
C ILE A 27 3.66 -0.48 -4.51
N CYS A 28 2.57 -0.24 -3.78
CA CYS A 28 1.95 -1.26 -2.93
C CYS A 28 1.33 -2.39 -3.75
N ALA A 29 0.63 -2.08 -4.84
CA ALA A 29 -0.02 -3.09 -5.67
C ALA A 29 1.03 -3.94 -6.41
N VAL A 30 2.07 -3.29 -6.96
CA VAL A 30 3.19 -3.99 -7.61
C VAL A 30 3.94 -4.89 -6.62
N ALA A 31 4.24 -4.39 -5.42
CA ALA A 31 4.91 -5.20 -4.38
C ALA A 31 4.06 -6.42 -3.97
N ALA A 32 2.74 -6.23 -3.80
CA ALA A 32 1.81 -7.31 -3.48
C ALA A 32 1.74 -8.36 -4.60
N LYS A 33 1.55 -7.96 -5.86
CA LYS A 33 1.55 -8.86 -7.04
C LYS A 33 2.84 -9.70 -7.13
N GLN A 34 3.98 -9.12 -6.72
CA GLN A 34 5.28 -9.78 -6.78
C GLN A 34 5.66 -10.54 -5.49
N ASN A 35 4.78 -10.61 -4.49
CA ASN A 35 5.09 -11.20 -3.17
C ASN A 35 6.36 -10.62 -2.53
N LYS A 36 6.58 -9.31 -2.66
CA LYS A 36 7.73 -8.60 -2.10
C LYS A 36 7.31 -7.72 -0.94
N PHE A 37 8.17 -7.63 0.07
CA PHE A 37 7.96 -6.75 1.22
C PHE A 37 9.29 -6.19 1.72
N VAL A 38 9.26 -4.90 2.08
CA VAL A 38 10.30 -4.22 2.86
C VAL A 38 9.59 -3.25 3.80
N LEU A 39 10.21 -2.92 4.93
CA LEU A 39 9.68 -1.84 5.76
C LEU A 39 9.79 -0.51 5.00
N PRO A 40 8.77 0.38 5.09
CA PRO A 40 8.84 1.68 4.45
C PRO A 40 10.06 2.47 4.94
N GLU A 41 10.77 3.10 4.00
CA GLU A 41 11.91 3.95 4.34
C GLU A 41 11.44 5.26 4.98
N GLN A 42 12.27 5.81 5.88
CA GLN A 42 11.99 7.11 6.52
C GLN A 42 12.25 8.29 5.58
N ASN A 43 13.09 8.12 4.54
CA ASN A 43 13.42 9.19 3.60
C ASN A 43 12.20 9.52 2.71
N PRO A 44 11.58 10.71 2.85
CA PRO A 44 10.36 11.05 2.10
C PRO A 44 10.58 11.17 0.58
N ASN A 45 11.83 11.32 0.13
CA ASN A 45 12.15 11.36 -1.30
C ASN A 45 12.27 9.96 -1.93
N SER A 46 12.26 8.90 -1.12
CA SER A 46 12.29 7.52 -1.60
C SER A 46 10.89 7.05 -1.95
N VAL A 47 10.74 6.35 -3.08
CA VAL A 47 9.48 5.67 -3.45
C VAL A 47 9.06 4.66 -2.37
N LEU A 48 10.02 4.04 -1.68
CA LEU A 48 9.76 3.09 -0.62
C LEU A 48 9.13 3.73 0.62
N SER A 49 9.24 5.05 0.80
CA SER A 49 8.53 5.76 1.88
C SER A 49 7.01 5.81 1.68
N HIS A 50 6.53 5.58 0.45
CA HIS A 50 5.12 5.49 0.11
C HIS A 50 4.53 4.09 0.25
N LEU A 51 5.36 3.09 0.55
CA LEU A 51 4.88 1.75 0.85
C LEU A 51 4.01 1.80 2.12
N ARG A 52 2.84 1.19 2.08
CA ARG A 52 1.88 1.09 3.19
C ARG A 52 1.58 -0.37 3.44
N TYR A 53 1.41 -0.74 4.71
CA TYR A 53 1.23 -2.13 5.09
C TYR A 53 0.39 -2.26 6.36
N ALA A 54 -0.09 -3.48 6.57
CA ALA A 54 -0.75 -3.94 7.77
C ALA A 54 -0.35 -5.41 8.00
N TYR A 55 -0.90 -6.02 9.05
CA TYR A 55 -0.59 -7.39 9.43
C TYR A 55 -1.81 -8.30 9.24
N HIS A 56 -1.58 -9.48 8.69
CA HIS A 56 -2.49 -10.61 8.86
C HIS A 56 -2.05 -11.39 10.10
N PHE A 57 -2.95 -11.58 11.07
CA PHE A 57 -2.68 -12.34 12.29
C PHE A 57 -3.96 -12.97 12.83
N ASP A 58 -3.82 -13.93 13.74
CA ASP A 58 -4.94 -14.58 14.41
C ASP A 58 -5.62 -13.61 15.39
N ALA A 59 -6.89 -13.31 15.15
CA ALA A 59 -7.66 -12.38 15.95
C ALA A 59 -7.87 -12.86 17.40
N THR A 60 -8.05 -14.15 17.63
CA THR A 60 -8.21 -14.74 18.96
C THR A 60 -6.90 -14.69 19.74
N ALA A 61 -5.77 -14.98 19.08
CA ALA A 61 -4.45 -14.83 19.68
C ALA A 61 -4.16 -13.37 20.07
N TYR A 62 -4.52 -12.41 19.19
CA TYR A 62 -4.35 -10.99 19.48
C TYR A 62 -5.28 -10.50 20.60
N ALA A 63 -6.53 -10.98 20.66
CA ALA A 63 -7.43 -10.69 21.76
C ALA A 63 -6.89 -11.20 23.10
N ALA A 64 -6.35 -12.42 23.14
CA ALA A 64 -5.72 -12.98 24.35
C ALA A 64 -4.47 -12.17 24.77
N TYR A 65 -3.66 -11.72 23.79
CA TYR A 65 -2.55 -10.82 24.04
C TYR A 65 -3.01 -9.50 24.67
N LEU A 66 -4.01 -8.84 24.09
CA LEU A 66 -4.55 -7.59 24.60
C LEU A 66 -5.18 -7.74 26.00
N ARG A 67 -5.85 -8.86 26.27
CA ARG A 67 -6.38 -9.16 27.61
C ARG A 67 -5.27 -9.18 28.66
N LYS A 68 -4.20 -9.94 28.42
CA LYS A 68 -3.04 -10.00 29.33
C LYS A 68 -2.42 -8.64 29.54
N TYR A 69 -2.28 -7.86 28.46
CA TYR A 69 -1.73 -6.50 28.53
C TYR A 69 -2.60 -5.56 29.38
N ALA A 70 -3.92 -5.66 29.27
CA ALA A 70 -4.85 -4.83 30.02
C ALA A 70 -4.95 -5.22 31.50
N GLU A 71 -4.94 -6.53 31.83
CA GLU A 71 -5.01 -7.02 33.22
C GLU A 71 -3.73 -6.73 34.04
N GLN A 72 -2.60 -6.43 33.39
CA GLN A 72 -1.32 -6.08 34.04
C GLN A 72 -1.14 -4.59 34.31
N ARG A 73 -2.01 -3.73 33.77
CA ARG A 73 -2.00 -2.28 33.96
C ARG A 73 -3.07 -1.86 34.94
#